data_AF-A0A974XKR0-F1
#
_entry.id   AF-A0A974XKR0-F1
#
_cell.length_a   1.000
_cell.length_b   1.000
_cell.length_c   1.000
_cell.angle_alpha   90.00
_cell.angle_beta   90.00
_cell.angle_gamma   90.00
#
_symmetry.space_group_name_H-M   'P 1'
#
loop_
_entity.id
_entity.type
_entity.pdbx_description
1 polymer ?
#
loop_
_entity_poly.entity_id
_entity_poly.type
_entity_poly.pdbx_seq_one_letter_code
_entity_poly.pdbx_strand_id
1 'polypeptide(L)'
;MTRIKKTRKGGENGPKRKPKLKKSEEVASSKRKRDSGNKAGSRHNEGMLNQASPSGSGRKSSNDPRHGSKKPVALTLTDSKPQAKVKQPKLSDEQKLLALEEDPRLNNLLDMLEEGRDLSAEDQSWLDKQLSKIEALMEKLGIADIDEAPASRPSSDDDLLEKFESGAELLKDYQQD
;
A
#
# COMPACT_ATOMS: atom_id res chain seq x y z
N MET A 1 -9.97 -73.66 38.14
CA MET A 1 -11.00 -72.88 37.42
C MET A 1 -10.86 -71.43 37.91
N THR A 2 -10.85 -70.34 37.14
CA THR A 2 -11.53 -69.95 35.90
C THR A 2 -10.68 -68.92 35.13
N ARG A 3 -10.77 -68.85 33.80
CA ARG A 3 -10.10 -67.82 32.97
C ARG A 3 -11.17 -66.97 32.29
N ILE A 4 -11.45 -65.79 32.83
CA ILE A 4 -12.38 -64.82 32.22
C ILE A 4 -11.57 -63.87 31.33
N LYS A 5 -11.81 -63.89 30.01
CA LYS A 5 -11.21 -62.92 29.07
C LYS A 5 -12.15 -61.73 28.90
N LYS A 6 -11.66 -60.52 29.17
CA LYS A 6 -12.38 -59.25 28.95
C LYS A 6 -12.44 -58.92 27.45
N THR A 7 -13.64 -58.83 26.88
CA THR A 7 -13.87 -58.27 25.54
C THR A 7 -14.16 -56.77 25.64
N ARG A 8 -13.54 -55.94 24.78
CA ARG A 8 -13.83 -54.50 24.74
C ARG A 8 -14.95 -54.23 23.72
N LYS A 9 -16.05 -53.62 24.17
CA LYS A 9 -17.11 -53.11 23.29
C LYS A 9 -16.62 -51.77 22.72
N GLY A 10 -16.46 -51.67 21.40
CA GLY A 10 -16.03 -50.43 20.73
C GLY A 10 -17.05 -49.31 20.96
N GLY A 11 -16.58 -48.16 21.44
CA GLY A 11 -17.42 -47.01 21.78
C GLY A 11 -18.00 -46.29 20.55
N GLU A 12 -19.14 -45.63 20.75
CA GLU A 12 -19.95 -44.96 19.71
C GLU A 12 -19.37 -43.63 19.19
N ASN A 13 -18.17 -43.24 19.63
CA ASN A 13 -17.54 -41.94 19.34
C ASN A 13 -16.69 -41.89 18.06
N GLY A 14 -16.77 -42.89 17.19
CA GLY A 14 -16.07 -42.90 15.89
C GLY A 14 -16.97 -42.49 14.71
N PRO A 15 -16.41 -41.90 13.64
CA PRO A 15 -17.19 -41.55 12.45
C PRO A 15 -17.86 -42.80 11.86
N LYS A 16 -19.20 -42.81 11.86
CA LYS A 16 -20.00 -43.94 11.34
C LYS A 16 -19.84 -43.99 9.82
N ARG A 17 -19.47 -45.17 9.29
CA ARG A 17 -19.45 -45.42 7.84
C ARG A 17 -20.83 -45.12 7.27
N LYS A 18 -20.90 -44.39 6.16
CA LYS A 18 -22.18 -44.14 5.48
C LYS A 18 -22.82 -45.48 5.09
N PRO A 19 -24.16 -45.61 5.19
CA PRO A 19 -24.85 -46.81 4.76
C PRO A 19 -24.56 -47.07 3.28
N LYS A 20 -24.33 -48.34 2.93
CA LYS A 20 -24.12 -48.74 1.53
C LYS A 20 -25.44 -48.54 0.77
N LEU A 21 -25.52 -47.48 -0.04
CA LEU A 21 -26.61 -47.29 -0.98
C LEU A 21 -26.54 -48.34 -2.09
N LYS A 22 -27.67 -48.64 -2.73
CA LYS A 22 -27.68 -49.52 -3.90
C LYS A 22 -26.91 -48.83 -5.03
N LYS A 23 -26.17 -49.61 -5.82
CA LYS A 23 -25.30 -49.13 -6.92
C LYS A 23 -25.99 -48.12 -7.86
N SER A 24 -27.31 -48.26 -8.05
CA SER A 24 -28.14 -47.38 -8.88
C SER A 24 -28.28 -45.96 -8.32
N GLU A 25 -28.37 -45.78 -7.00
CA GLU A 25 -28.48 -44.44 -6.37
C GLU A 25 -27.13 -43.73 -6.33
N GLU A 26 -26.03 -44.48 -6.23
CA GLU A 26 -24.67 -43.92 -6.17
C GLU A 26 -24.28 -43.25 -7.51
N VAL A 27 -24.64 -43.87 -8.64
CA VAL A 27 -24.36 -43.38 -9.99
C VAL A 27 -25.16 -42.11 -10.32
N ALA A 28 -26.39 -41.99 -9.81
CA ALA A 28 -27.25 -40.83 -10.03
C ALA A 28 -26.72 -39.55 -9.35
N SER A 29 -25.97 -39.69 -8.24
CA SER A 29 -25.39 -38.58 -7.49
C SER A 29 -24.05 -38.07 -8.06
N SER A 30 -23.38 -38.87 -8.89
CA SER A 30 -22.09 -38.52 -9.47
C SER A 30 -22.25 -37.71 -10.75
N LYS A 31 -22.46 -36.40 -10.61
CA LYS A 31 -22.36 -35.45 -11.74
C LYS A 31 -21.00 -35.63 -12.43
N ARG A 32 -21.00 -35.92 -13.74
CA ARG A 32 -19.77 -36.03 -14.54
C ARG A 32 -18.96 -34.73 -14.38
N LYS A 33 -17.72 -34.84 -13.90
CA LYS A 33 -16.82 -33.69 -13.82
C LYS A 33 -16.58 -33.16 -15.24
N ARG A 34 -16.68 -31.84 -15.41
CA ARG A 34 -16.29 -31.20 -16.67
C ARG A 34 -14.78 -31.38 -16.83
N ASP A 35 -14.36 -31.81 -18.01
CA ASP A 35 -12.96 -31.89 -18.36
C ASP A 35 -12.36 -30.48 -18.34
N SER A 36 -11.37 -30.26 -17.47
CA SER A 36 -10.62 -29.00 -17.34
C SER A 36 -9.27 -29.04 -18.06
N GLY A 37 -9.05 -30.05 -18.91
CA GLY A 37 -7.83 -30.22 -19.68
C GLY A 37 -7.87 -29.52 -21.04
N ASN A 38 -6.70 -29.07 -21.49
CA ASN A 38 -6.51 -28.64 -22.88
C ASN A 38 -6.65 -29.85 -23.82
N LYS A 39 -7.30 -29.64 -24.97
CA LYS A 39 -7.50 -30.68 -26.00
C LYS A 39 -6.15 -31.29 -26.41
N ALA A 40 -6.03 -32.61 -26.33
CA ALA A 40 -4.85 -33.32 -26.83
C ALA A 40 -4.67 -33.08 -28.34
N GLY A 41 -3.43 -32.81 -28.77
CA GLY A 41 -3.07 -32.76 -30.20
C GLY A 41 -2.97 -31.37 -30.87
N SER A 42 -3.05 -30.25 -30.13
CA SER A 42 -3.03 -28.91 -30.75
C SER A 42 -1.70 -28.47 -31.40
N ARG A 43 -0.61 -29.25 -31.27
CA ARG A 43 0.75 -28.83 -31.70
C ARG A 43 1.04 -29.04 -33.19
N HIS A 44 0.28 -29.89 -33.87
CA HIS A 44 0.51 -30.28 -35.27
C HIS A 44 -0.59 -29.81 -36.25
N ASN A 45 -1.56 -29.02 -35.78
CA ASN A 45 -2.60 -28.50 -36.65
C ASN A 45 -2.09 -27.25 -37.38
N GLU A 46 -1.43 -27.44 -38.53
CA GLU A 46 -0.96 -26.35 -39.41
C GLU A 46 -2.10 -25.39 -39.82
N GLY A 47 -3.35 -25.86 -39.85
CA GLY A 47 -4.52 -25.03 -40.12
C GLY A 47 -4.75 -23.92 -39.08
N MET A 48 -4.26 -24.07 -37.85
CA MET A 48 -4.29 -23.04 -36.81
C MET A 48 -3.06 -22.13 -36.83
N LEU A 49 -1.91 -22.63 -37.33
CA LEU A 49 -0.66 -21.87 -37.43
C LEU A 49 -0.74 -20.83 -38.58
N ASN A 50 -1.36 -21.19 -39.70
CA ASN A 50 -1.48 -20.32 -40.87
C ASN A 50 -2.60 -19.26 -40.76
N GLN A 51 -3.55 -19.42 -39.84
CA GLN A 51 -4.51 -18.35 -39.52
C GLN A 51 -3.94 -17.26 -38.58
N ALA A 52 -2.75 -17.48 -38.02
CA ALA A 52 -2.08 -16.52 -37.14
C ALA A 52 -1.11 -15.58 -37.89
N SER A 53 -1.01 -15.68 -39.21
CA SER A 53 -0.34 -14.67 -40.03
C SER A 53 -1.35 -13.79 -40.75
N PRO A 54 -1.62 -12.59 -40.21
CA PRO A 54 -1.89 -11.44 -41.05
C PRO A 54 -0.73 -10.46 -40.91
N SER A 55 0.01 -10.30 -42.01
CA SER A 55 0.50 -9.00 -42.40
C SER A 55 -0.64 -7.99 -42.23
N GLY A 56 -0.51 -7.05 -41.30
CA GLY A 56 -1.51 -6.02 -41.06
C GLY A 56 -2.04 -6.00 -39.63
N SER A 57 -1.57 -4.97 -38.90
CA SER A 57 -2.21 -4.26 -37.80
C SER A 57 -3.43 -4.93 -37.13
N GLY A 58 -3.26 -5.28 -35.84
CA GLY A 58 -4.36 -5.10 -34.87
C GLY A 58 -5.08 -6.33 -34.33
N ARG A 59 -4.64 -7.57 -34.53
CA ARG A 59 -5.25 -8.73 -33.86
C ARG A 59 -4.34 -9.37 -32.83
N LYS A 60 -4.87 -9.53 -31.61
CA LYS A 60 -4.25 -10.20 -30.46
C LYS A 60 -4.01 -11.67 -30.81
N SER A 61 -2.91 -11.98 -31.49
CA SER A 61 -2.39 -13.36 -31.46
C SER A 61 -1.97 -13.67 -30.02
N SER A 62 -2.13 -14.92 -29.61
CA SER A 62 -1.61 -15.40 -28.33
C SER A 62 -0.10 -15.20 -28.34
N ASN A 63 0.39 -14.16 -27.66
CA ASN A 63 1.82 -13.90 -27.53
C ASN A 63 2.48 -15.14 -26.93
N ASP A 64 3.34 -15.81 -27.70
CA ASP A 64 4.23 -16.84 -27.18
C ASP A 64 5.11 -16.20 -26.09
N PRO A 65 5.14 -16.75 -24.85
CA PRO A 65 6.00 -16.25 -23.78
C PRO A 65 7.49 -16.15 -24.16
N ARG A 66 7.94 -16.90 -25.18
CA ARG A 66 9.31 -16.86 -25.70
C ARG A 66 9.60 -15.63 -26.55
N HIS A 67 8.59 -15.00 -27.13
CA HIS A 67 8.75 -13.75 -27.86
C HIS A 67 8.47 -12.56 -26.94
N GLY A 68 9.53 -11.85 -26.57
CA GLY A 68 9.41 -10.58 -25.85
C GLY A 68 8.60 -9.54 -26.62
N SER A 69 8.20 -8.46 -25.94
CA SER A 69 7.42 -7.37 -26.53
C SER A 69 8.21 -6.68 -27.65
N LYS A 70 7.79 -6.89 -28.90
CA LYS A 70 8.31 -6.19 -30.10
C LYS A 70 7.47 -4.97 -30.50
N LYS A 71 6.74 -4.37 -29.57
CA LYS A 71 5.95 -3.16 -29.86
C LYS A 71 6.90 -1.98 -30.11
N PRO A 72 6.83 -1.30 -31.26
CA PRO A 72 7.70 -0.16 -31.55
C PRO A 72 7.40 0.99 -30.56
N VAL A 73 8.46 1.60 -30.03
CA VAL A 73 8.37 2.79 -29.18
C VAL A 73 8.46 4.02 -30.07
N ALA A 74 7.49 4.92 -29.99
CA ALA A 74 7.51 6.17 -30.74
C ALA A 74 8.58 7.12 -30.16
N LEU A 75 9.39 7.71 -31.04
CA LEU A 75 10.50 8.60 -30.69
C LEU A 75 10.09 10.09 -30.62
N THR A 76 8.84 10.41 -30.93
CA THR A 76 8.30 11.77 -30.92
C THR A 76 7.35 11.96 -29.73
N LEU A 77 7.36 13.15 -29.13
CA LEU A 77 6.40 13.55 -28.08
C LEU A 77 5.02 13.72 -28.72
N THR A 78 4.30 12.62 -28.89
CA THR A 78 2.87 12.68 -29.20
C THR A 78 2.15 13.16 -27.94
N ASP A 79 1.34 14.22 -28.04
CA ASP A 79 0.51 14.72 -26.95
C ASP A 79 -0.31 13.58 -26.33
N SER A 80 0.21 13.02 -25.25
CA SER A 80 -0.45 11.97 -24.53
C SER A 80 -1.72 12.58 -23.95
N LYS A 81 -2.88 12.04 -24.36
CA LYS A 81 -4.14 12.17 -23.60
C LYS A 81 -3.79 12.19 -22.12
N PRO A 82 -4.32 13.15 -21.32
CA PRO A 82 -3.92 13.31 -19.93
C PRO A 82 -4.12 11.99 -19.21
N GLN A 83 -3.03 11.27 -18.98
CA GLN A 83 -3.06 10.11 -18.10
C GLN A 83 -3.46 10.66 -16.75
N ALA A 84 -4.44 10.03 -16.11
CA ALA A 84 -4.88 10.38 -14.77
C ALA A 84 -3.62 10.52 -13.90
N LYS A 85 -3.37 11.74 -13.42
CA LYS A 85 -2.19 12.06 -12.61
C LYS A 85 -2.13 11.00 -11.52
N VAL A 86 -1.12 10.14 -11.59
CA VAL A 86 -0.77 9.23 -10.52
C VAL A 86 -0.73 10.11 -9.27
N LYS A 87 -1.60 9.83 -8.31
CA LYS A 87 -1.71 10.63 -7.08
C LYS A 87 -0.35 10.51 -6.40
N GLN A 88 0.52 11.50 -6.63
CA GLN A 88 1.75 11.63 -5.88
C GLN A 88 1.36 11.59 -4.40
N PRO A 89 2.16 10.92 -3.55
CA PRO A 89 1.90 10.94 -2.12
C PRO A 89 1.77 12.40 -1.71
N LYS A 90 0.64 12.74 -1.07
CA LYS A 90 0.43 14.09 -0.56
C LYS A 90 1.57 14.33 0.42
N LEU A 91 2.34 15.41 0.22
CA LEU A 91 3.38 15.81 1.17
C LEU A 91 2.75 15.86 2.58
N SER A 92 3.47 15.33 3.57
CA SER A 92 3.07 15.48 4.97
C SER A 92 3.02 16.97 5.32
N ASP A 93 2.23 17.34 6.32
CA ASP A 93 2.11 18.76 6.69
C ASP A 93 3.45 19.32 7.20
N GLU A 94 4.29 18.49 7.83
CA GLU A 94 5.69 18.80 8.17
C GLU A 94 6.54 19.10 6.93
N GLN A 95 6.47 18.27 5.89
CA GLN A 95 7.21 18.51 4.64
C GLN A 95 6.75 19.77 3.93
N LYS A 96 5.47 20.11 4.03
CA LYS A 96 4.94 21.37 3.47
C LYS A 96 5.44 22.58 4.25
N LEU A 97 5.53 22.48 5.57
CA LEU A 97 6.06 23.54 6.44
C LEU A 97 7.55 23.78 6.12
N LEU A 98 8.36 22.73 6.11
CA LEU A 98 9.79 22.81 5.78
C LEU A 98 10.02 23.40 4.38
N ALA A 99 9.23 22.98 3.39
CA ALA A 99 9.35 23.54 2.04
C ALA A 99 8.96 25.03 1.94
N LEU A 100 8.14 25.55 2.85
CA LEU A 100 7.80 26.98 2.91
C LEU A 100 8.88 27.79 3.62
N GLU A 101 9.48 27.24 4.68
CA GLU A 101 10.60 27.86 5.39
C GLU A 101 11.87 27.93 4.52
N GLU A 102 12.09 26.93 3.66
CA GLU A 102 13.21 26.89 2.72
C GLU A 102 12.97 27.69 1.43
N ASP A 103 11.85 28.42 1.28
CA ASP A 103 11.59 29.22 0.07
C ASP A 103 12.61 30.38 -0.04
N PRO A 104 13.46 30.42 -1.08
CA PRO A 104 14.44 31.48 -1.24
C PRO A 104 13.82 32.86 -1.35
N ARG A 105 12.59 32.99 -1.89
CA ARG A 105 11.92 34.30 -1.98
C ARG A 105 11.55 34.81 -0.58
N LEU A 106 11.02 33.94 0.28
CA LEU A 106 10.66 34.30 1.65
C LEU A 106 11.89 34.79 2.41
N ASN A 107 12.99 34.04 2.34
CA ASN A 107 14.25 34.38 3.01
C ASN A 107 14.80 35.73 2.54
N ASN A 108 14.86 35.99 1.23
CA ASN A 108 15.32 37.28 0.72
C ASN A 108 14.47 38.47 1.20
N LEU A 109 13.14 38.30 1.30
CA LEU A 109 12.26 39.36 1.79
C LEU A 109 12.47 39.63 3.29
N LEU A 110 12.73 38.58 4.08
CA LEU A 110 13.09 38.71 5.49
C LEU A 110 14.45 39.41 5.66
N ASP A 111 15.47 39.01 4.90
CA ASP A 111 16.79 39.66 4.91
C ASP A 111 16.68 41.16 4.60
N MET A 112 15.88 41.54 3.59
CA MET A 112 15.64 42.95 3.27
C MET A 112 14.99 43.72 4.43
N LEU A 113 14.08 43.08 5.16
CA LEU A 113 13.42 43.67 6.32
C LEU A 113 14.40 43.83 7.49
N GLU A 114 15.29 42.85 7.71
CA GLU A 114 16.37 42.91 8.70
C GLU A 114 17.40 44.00 8.37
N GLU A 115 17.71 44.19 7.09
CA GLU A 115 18.53 45.30 6.59
C GLU A 115 17.84 46.67 6.71
N GLY A 116 16.55 46.71 7.08
CA GLY A 116 15.76 47.92 7.24
C GLY A 116 15.32 48.55 5.91
N ARG A 117 15.26 47.77 4.83
CA ARG A 117 14.73 48.23 3.53
C ARG A 117 13.22 48.10 3.51
N ASP A 118 12.56 49.11 2.94
CA ASP A 118 11.11 49.07 2.75
C ASP A 118 10.73 48.07 1.64
N LEU A 119 9.78 47.20 1.94
CA LEU A 119 9.18 46.27 0.99
C LEU A 119 8.03 46.94 0.21
N SER A 120 7.80 46.49 -1.02
CA SER A 120 6.63 46.92 -1.78
C SER A 120 5.33 46.41 -1.12
N ALA A 121 4.21 47.12 -1.33
CA ALA A 121 2.92 46.68 -0.78
C ALA A 121 2.51 45.27 -1.28
N GLU A 122 2.88 44.92 -2.50
CA GLU A 122 2.64 43.58 -3.05
C GLU A 122 3.46 42.51 -2.32
N ASP A 123 4.75 42.78 -2.08
CA ASP A 123 5.65 41.84 -1.40
C ASP A 123 5.29 41.70 0.08
N GLN A 124 4.91 42.78 0.77
CA GLN A 124 4.39 42.72 2.14
C GLN A 124 3.14 41.84 2.20
N SER A 125 2.17 42.07 1.32
CA SER A 125 0.94 41.26 1.28
C SER A 125 1.20 39.79 0.96
N TRP A 126 2.27 39.49 0.22
CA TRP A 126 2.68 38.12 -0.09
C TRP A 126 3.36 37.46 1.10
N LEU A 127 4.25 38.19 1.78
CA LEU A 127 4.97 37.76 2.98
C LEU A 127 3.97 37.43 4.10
N ASP A 128 3.03 38.34 4.38
CA ASP A 128 1.97 38.13 5.38
C ASP A 128 1.18 36.85 5.09
N LYS A 129 0.81 36.61 3.82
CA LYS A 129 0.11 35.38 3.42
C LYS A 129 0.95 34.12 3.60
N GLN A 130 2.26 34.17 3.38
CA GLN A 130 3.13 33.02 3.64
C GLN A 130 3.26 32.77 5.14
N LEU A 131 3.46 33.81 5.95
CA LEU A 131 3.55 33.69 7.41
C LEU A 131 2.25 33.12 8.00
N SER A 132 1.08 33.63 7.62
CA SER A 132 -0.20 33.06 8.07
C SER A 132 -0.39 31.59 7.66
N LYS A 133 0.18 31.18 6.53
CA LYS A 133 0.12 29.79 6.08
C LYS A 133 1.06 28.90 6.90
N ILE A 134 2.24 29.40 7.27
CA ILE A 134 3.19 28.72 8.13
C ILE A 134 2.57 28.55 9.53
N GLU A 135 2.03 29.62 10.11
CA GLU A 135 1.32 29.59 11.40
C GLU A 135 0.19 28.55 11.41
N ALA A 136 -0.67 28.55 10.40
CA ALA A 136 -1.76 27.57 10.29
C ALA A 136 -1.27 26.12 10.10
N LEU A 137 -0.05 25.91 9.59
CA LEU A 137 0.58 24.57 9.55
C LEU A 137 1.19 24.20 10.91
N MET A 138 1.82 25.15 11.61
CA MET A 138 2.33 24.95 12.96
C MET A 138 1.22 24.60 13.96
N GLU A 139 0.07 25.27 13.88
CA GLU A 139 -1.11 24.99 14.70
C GLU A 139 -1.65 23.57 14.44
N LYS A 140 -1.74 23.16 13.17
CA LYS A 140 -2.18 21.80 12.80
C LYS A 140 -1.24 20.71 13.30
N LEU A 141 0.06 21.00 13.37
CA LEU A 141 1.06 20.10 13.90
C LEU A 141 1.13 20.14 15.44
N GLY A 142 0.43 21.08 16.09
CA GLY A 142 0.45 21.27 17.55
C GLY A 142 1.78 21.83 18.08
N ILE A 143 2.57 22.48 17.22
CA ILE A 143 3.89 23.03 17.57
C ILE A 143 3.76 24.47 18.07
N ALA A 144 2.69 25.18 17.69
CA ALA A 144 2.49 26.59 18.02
C ALA A 144 2.53 26.90 19.53
N ASP A 145 2.07 25.98 20.39
CA ASP A 145 2.02 26.18 21.85
C ASP A 145 3.30 25.71 22.59
N ILE A 146 4.26 25.11 21.89
CA ILE A 146 5.46 24.52 22.52
C ILE A 146 6.43 25.62 23.00
N ASP A 147 6.43 26.80 22.38
CA ASP A 147 7.26 27.93 22.81
C ASP A 147 6.74 28.62 24.09
N GLU A 148 5.47 28.41 24.47
CA GLU A 148 4.86 28.97 25.69
C GLU A 148 4.69 27.94 26.81
N ALA A 149 4.91 26.66 26.53
CA ALA A 149 5.18 25.71 27.60
C ALA A 149 6.53 26.11 28.22
N PRO A 150 6.62 26.41 29.54
CA PRO A 150 7.91 26.41 30.17
C PRO A 150 8.42 25.00 29.94
N ALA A 151 9.47 24.85 29.12
CA ALA A 151 10.31 23.68 29.16
C ALA A 151 10.72 23.59 30.63
N SER A 152 9.96 22.78 31.39
CA SER A 152 10.25 22.44 32.77
C SER A 152 11.59 21.77 32.66
N ARG A 153 12.65 22.56 32.82
CA ARG A 153 14.00 22.03 32.90
C ARG A 153 13.88 21.05 34.05
N PRO A 154 14.15 19.77 33.82
CA PRO A 154 13.92 18.76 34.84
C PRO A 154 14.65 19.22 36.08
N SER A 155 13.89 19.48 37.14
CA SER A 155 14.43 20.18 38.31
C SER A 155 15.38 19.26 39.10
N SER A 156 15.39 17.97 38.77
CA SER A 156 16.20 16.94 39.41
C SER A 156 16.43 15.74 38.47
N ASP A 157 17.45 14.94 38.77
CA ASP A 157 17.75 13.70 38.05
C ASP A 157 16.62 12.66 38.18
N ASP A 158 15.79 12.73 39.22
CA ASP A 158 14.61 11.86 39.39
C ASP A 158 13.53 12.16 38.33
N ASP A 159 13.33 13.43 37.97
CA ASP A 159 12.36 13.84 36.93
C ASP A 159 12.83 13.38 35.53
N LEU A 160 14.15 13.35 35.31
CA LEU A 160 14.75 12.73 34.14
C LEU A 160 14.54 11.21 34.12
N LEU A 161 14.66 10.55 35.26
CA LEU A 161 14.48 9.10 35.39
C LEU A 161 13.02 8.71 35.17
N GLU A 162 12.06 9.44 35.75
CA GLU A 162 10.62 9.19 35.61
C GLU A 162 10.16 9.31 34.15
N LYS A 163 10.59 10.35 33.43
CA LYS A 163 10.31 10.51 32.00
C LYS A 163 10.92 9.39 31.13
N PHE A 164 12.09 8.89 31.51
CA PHE A 164 12.71 7.76 30.82
C PHE A 164 11.96 6.46 31.08
N GLU A 165 11.55 6.21 32.32
CA GLU A 165 10.78 5.03 32.70
C GLU A 165 9.38 5.02 32.07
N SER A 166 8.71 6.17 31.99
CA SER A 166 7.41 6.30 31.31
C SER A 166 7.51 6.05 29.79
N GLY A 167 8.60 6.49 29.16
CA GLY A 167 8.88 6.18 27.75
C GLY A 167 9.18 4.70 27.51
N ALA A 168 9.87 4.06 28.45
CA ALA A 168 10.13 2.62 28.41
C ALA A 168 8.85 1.78 28.63
N GLU A 169 7.85 2.31 29.34
CA GLU A 169 6.53 1.70 29.47
C GLU A 169 5.77 1.72 28.14
N LEU A 170 5.73 2.86 27.44
CA LEU A 170 5.07 2.99 26.12
C LEU A 170 5.64 1.99 25.10
N LEU A 171 6.94 1.69 25.15
CA LEU A 171 7.57 0.70 24.27
C LEU A 171 7.13 -0.74 24.55
N LYS A 172 6.74 -1.06 25.80
CA LYS A 172 6.24 -2.40 26.16
C LYS A 172 4.85 -2.66 25.57
N ASP A 173 4.03 -1.63 25.43
CA ASP A 173 2.71 -1.74 24.80
C ASP A 173 2.81 -2.15 23.32
N TYR A 174 3.89 -1.76 22.64
CA TYR A 174 4.16 -2.19 21.26
C TYR A 174 4.81 -3.57 21.13
N GLN A 175 5.27 -4.17 22.23
CA GLN A 175 5.87 -5.52 22.23
C GLN A 175 4.84 -6.63 22.50
N GLN A 176 3.59 -6.28 22.81
CA GLN A 176 2.53 -7.24 23.12
C GLN A 176 1.65 -7.66 21.91
N ASP A 177 1.95 -7.19 20.69
CA ASP A 177 1.33 -7.67 19.45
C ASP A 177 2.22 -8.65 18.65
#